data_AF-A0A9E2V0U6-F1
#
_entry.id   AF-A0A9E2V0U6-F1
#
_cell.length_a   1.000
_cell.length_b   1.000
_cell.length_c   1.000
_cell.angle_alpha   90.00
_cell.angle_beta   90.00
_cell.angle_gamma   90.00
#
_symmetry.space_group_name_H-M   'P 1'
#
loop_
_entity.id
_entity.type
_entity.pdbx_description
1 polymer ?
#
loop_
_entity_poly.entity_id
_entity_poly.type
_entity_poly.pdbx_seq_one_letter_code
_entity_poly.pdbx_strand_id
1 'polypeptide(L)'
;MLRSDEENFSVNWLEFLNCSSRAHEINEIRNIYSAKFTVGAGAKIAVLNVGEVRENVLTESPDRRNLEVLHDPIEDDVCDPSHGGIYNLKQDDELIAELILETVRESYSARK
;
A
#
# COMPACT_ATOMS: atom_id res chain seq x y z
N MET A 1 7.68 4.71 -7.58
CA MET A 1 8.82 3.82 -7.91
C MET A 1 9.58 3.52 -6.63
N LEU A 2 10.12 2.31 -6.51
CA LEU A 2 10.88 1.91 -5.33
C LEU A 2 12.18 2.72 -5.22
N ARG A 3 12.61 3.01 -4.00
CA ARG A 3 13.93 3.58 -3.76
C ARG A 3 15.01 2.53 -4.01
N SER A 4 16.26 2.98 -4.17
CA SER A 4 17.40 2.12 -4.51
C SER A 4 17.67 1.02 -3.50
N ASP A 5 17.23 1.21 -2.25
CA ASP A 5 17.39 0.33 -1.09
C ASP A 5 16.09 -0.41 -0.69
N GLU A 6 15.00 -0.23 -1.44
CA GLU A 6 13.72 -0.88 -1.15
C GLU A 6 13.49 -2.09 -2.06
N GLU A 7 13.17 -3.23 -1.46
CA GLU A 7 12.80 -4.46 -2.19
C GLU A 7 11.30 -4.58 -2.43
N ASN A 8 10.49 -3.76 -1.74
CA ASN A 8 9.03 -3.83 -1.78
C ASN A 8 8.39 -2.46 -1.56
N PHE A 9 7.13 -2.32 -2.00
CA PHE A 9 6.32 -1.16 -1.69
C PHE A 9 5.51 -1.40 -0.42
N SER A 10 5.81 -0.65 0.63
CA SER A 10 5.10 -0.69 1.91
C SER A 10 3.61 -0.38 1.74
N VAL A 11 2.77 -1.27 2.24
CA VAL A 11 1.31 -1.13 2.30
C VAL A 11 0.77 -1.59 3.65
N ASN A 12 -0.52 -1.36 3.87
CA ASN A 12 -1.23 -1.83 5.05
C ASN A 12 -2.53 -2.53 4.66
N TRP A 13 -2.77 -3.68 5.29
CA TRP A 13 -4.00 -4.46 5.20
C TRP A 13 -5.00 -3.94 6.24
N LEU A 14 -6.08 -3.31 5.78
CA LEU A 14 -7.08 -2.72 6.67
C LEU A 14 -7.78 -3.78 7.52
N GLU A 15 -7.89 -5.00 6.99
CA GLU A 15 -8.51 -6.16 7.64
C GLU A 15 -7.80 -6.56 8.94
N PHE A 16 -6.48 -6.35 9.04
CA PHE A 16 -5.72 -6.66 10.26
C PHE A 16 -5.84 -5.58 11.35
N LEU A 17 -6.40 -4.41 11.03
CA LEU A 17 -6.70 -3.38 12.04
C LEU A 17 -7.94 -3.71 12.88
N ASN A 18 -8.76 -4.67 12.43
CA ASN A 18 -9.97 -5.14 13.12
C ASN A 18 -10.89 -3.98 13.58
N CYS A 19 -11.02 -2.96 12.75
CA CYS A 19 -11.85 -1.78 13.02
C CYS A 19 -13.31 -2.04 12.61
N SER A 20 -14.25 -1.34 13.25
CA SER A 20 -15.69 -1.53 12.99
C SER A 20 -16.20 -0.90 11.69
N SER A 21 -15.38 -0.10 11.00
CA SER A 21 -15.76 0.60 9.78
C SER A 21 -14.55 1.17 9.03
N ARG A 22 -14.70 1.44 7.73
CA ARG A 22 -13.70 2.12 6.91
C ARG A 22 -13.21 3.45 7.49
N ALA A 23 -14.08 4.27 8.06
CA ALA A 23 -13.68 5.55 8.66
C ALA A 23 -12.71 5.36 9.84
N HIS A 24 -12.96 4.34 10.67
CA HIS A 24 -12.07 3.95 11.78
C HIS A 24 -10.75 3.37 11.26
N GLU A 25 -10.78 2.50 10.24
CA GLU A 25 -9.58 1.96 9.59
C GLU A 25 -8.66 3.08 9.08
N ILE A 26 -9.20 4.03 8.32
CA ILE A 26 -8.42 5.17 7.79
C ILE A 26 -7.89 6.03 8.92
N ASN A 27 -8.67 6.25 9.98
CA ASN A 27 -8.21 7.00 11.13
C ASN A 27 -7.04 6.32 11.85
N GLU A 28 -7.05 4.99 11.93
CA GLU A 28 -5.99 4.22 12.54
C GLU A 28 -4.72 4.20 11.68
N ILE A 29 -4.86 4.04 10.35
CA ILE A 29 -3.73 4.22 9.42
C ILE A 29 -3.08 5.60 9.57
N ARG A 30 -3.88 6.68 9.73
CA ARG A 30 -3.32 8.01 9.98
C ARG A 30 -2.50 8.06 11.28
N ASN A 31 -2.94 7.37 12.34
CA ASN A 31 -2.20 7.29 13.59
C ASN A 31 -0.86 6.55 13.38
N ILE A 32 -0.91 5.37 12.74
CA ILE A 32 0.28 4.56 12.42
C ILE A 32 1.27 5.38 11.57
N TYR A 33 0.80 6.00 10.48
CA TYR A 33 1.66 6.80 9.60
C TYR A 33 2.23 8.02 10.29
N SER A 34 1.48 8.67 11.18
CA SER A 34 2.01 9.81 11.95
C SER A 34 3.09 9.40 12.96
N ALA A 35 3.08 8.13 13.42
CA ALA A 35 4.11 7.58 14.28
C ALA A 35 5.36 7.13 13.49
N LYS A 36 5.18 6.64 12.26
CA LYS A 36 6.27 6.13 11.40
C LYS A 36 6.93 7.21 10.55
N PHE A 37 6.17 8.21 10.11
CA PHE A 37 6.57 9.12 9.04
C PHE A 37 6.24 10.57 9.36
N THR A 38 6.96 11.49 8.71
CA THR A 38 6.53 12.89 8.63
C THR A 38 5.49 13.03 7.51
N VAL A 39 4.21 13.06 7.87
CA VAL A 39 3.10 13.14 6.91
C VAL A 39 2.89 14.60 6.46
N GLY A 40 3.21 14.89 5.19
CA GLY A 40 3.01 16.20 4.59
C GLY A 40 1.53 16.58 4.42
N ALA A 41 1.23 17.87 4.33
CA ALA A 41 -0.14 18.38 4.22
C ALA A 41 -0.89 17.92 2.95
N GLY A 42 -0.16 17.60 1.88
CA GLY A 42 -0.72 17.09 0.62
C GLY A 42 -0.78 15.57 0.53
N ALA A 43 -0.27 14.84 1.53
CA ALA A 43 -0.20 13.38 1.46
C ALA A 43 -1.60 12.74 1.44
N LYS A 44 -1.73 11.65 0.69
CA LYS A 44 -2.98 10.90 0.51
C LYS A 44 -2.80 9.44 0.90
N ILE A 45 -3.88 8.81 1.33
CA ILE A 45 -4.01 7.37 1.48
C ILE A 45 -4.85 6.90 0.29
N ALA A 46 -4.32 5.97 -0.50
CA ALA A 46 -5.07 5.29 -1.55
C ALA A 46 -5.49 3.91 -1.05
N VAL A 47 -6.74 3.54 -1.29
CA VAL A 47 -7.25 2.20 -0.97
C VAL A 47 -7.49 1.45 -2.27
N LEU A 48 -6.96 0.24 -2.32
CA LEU A 48 -6.97 -0.67 -3.46
C LEU A 48 -7.48 -2.05 -3.03
N ASN A 49 -7.99 -2.83 -3.97
CA ASN A 49 -8.30 -4.23 -3.74
C ASN A 49 -7.16 -5.09 -4.28
N VAL A 50 -6.56 -5.91 -3.41
CA VAL A 50 -5.38 -6.73 -3.77
C VAL A 50 -5.66 -7.67 -4.94
N GLY A 51 -6.84 -8.28 -5.00
CA GLY A 51 -7.21 -9.17 -6.11
C GLY A 51 -7.28 -8.43 -7.45
N GLU A 52 -7.93 -7.27 -7.48
CA GLU A 52 -8.04 -6.45 -8.70
C GLU A 52 -6.69 -5.92 -9.16
N VAL A 53 -5.84 -5.45 -8.25
CA VAL A 53 -4.50 -4.95 -8.58
C VAL A 53 -3.67 -6.06 -9.21
N ARG A 54 -3.67 -7.26 -8.60
CA ARG A 54 -2.90 -8.40 -9.10
C ARG A 54 -3.41 -8.85 -10.47
N GLU A 55 -4.72 -8.90 -10.67
CA GLU A 55 -5.32 -9.30 -11.95
C GLU A 55 -5.04 -8.27 -13.05
N ASN A 56 -5.19 -6.97 -12.76
CA ASN A 56 -4.94 -5.88 -13.71
C ASN A 56 -3.48 -5.92 -14.18
N VAL A 57 -2.55 -6.00 -13.23
CA VAL A 57 -1.12 -6.04 -13.56
C VAL A 57 -0.75 -7.33 -14.30
N LEU A 58 -1.28 -8.48 -13.90
CA LEU A 58 -1.02 -9.75 -14.58
C LEU A 58 -1.52 -9.77 -16.03
N THR A 59 -2.64 -9.10 -16.30
CA THR A 59 -3.29 -9.09 -17.61
C THR A 59 -2.71 -8.05 -18.55
N GLU A 60 -2.50 -6.83 -18.05
CA GLU A 60 -2.16 -5.67 -18.88
C GLU A 60 -0.65 -5.42 -19.01
N SER A 61 0.18 -5.98 -18.11
CA SER A 61 1.63 -5.81 -18.24
C SER A 61 2.22 -6.69 -19.35
N PRO A 62 3.18 -6.18 -20.17
CA PRO A 62 3.79 -6.95 -21.26
C PRO A 62 4.46 -8.25 -20.82
N ASP A 63 5.03 -8.28 -19.62
CA ASP A 63 5.68 -9.46 -19.05
C ASP A 63 4.76 -10.30 -18.15
N ARG A 64 3.46 -9.97 -18.11
CA ARG A 64 2.46 -10.63 -17.26
C ARG A 64 2.93 -10.73 -15.81
N ARG A 65 3.39 -9.61 -15.26
CA ARG A 65 3.95 -9.56 -13.92
C ARG A 65 2.95 -10.07 -12.89
N ASN A 66 3.33 -11.12 -12.17
CA ASN A 66 2.59 -11.58 -11.00
C ASN A 66 3.10 -10.85 -9.77
N LEU A 67 2.36 -9.84 -9.31
CA LEU A 67 2.68 -9.15 -8.07
C LEU A 67 2.47 -10.07 -6.87
N GLU A 68 3.38 -9.98 -5.92
CA GLU A 68 3.30 -10.67 -4.63
C GLU A 68 2.92 -9.65 -3.57
N VAL A 69 1.73 -9.80 -2.98
CA VAL A 69 1.27 -8.93 -1.89
C VAL A 69 1.24 -9.78 -0.62
N LEU A 70 2.21 -9.55 0.25
CA LEU A 70 2.44 -10.37 1.44
C LEU A 70 2.12 -9.56 2.70
N HIS A 71 1.60 -10.26 3.71
CA HIS A 71 1.48 -9.71 5.06
C HIS A 71 2.83 -9.86 5.75
N ASP A 72 3.37 -8.74 6.25
CA ASP A 72 4.69 -8.67 6.87
C ASP A 72 4.60 -7.70 8.06
N PRO A 73 4.06 -8.12 9.21
CA PRO A 73 3.89 -7.25 10.37
C PRO A 73 5.21 -6.62 10.84
N ILE A 74 5.17 -5.35 11.26
CA ILE A 74 6.31 -4.73 11.94
C ILE A 74 6.07 -4.76 13.45
N GLU A 75 6.94 -5.45 14.18
CA GLU A 75 6.88 -5.59 15.64
C GLU A 75 7.88 -4.69 16.40
N ASP A 76 8.71 -3.93 15.67
CA ASP A 76 9.75 -3.06 16.23
C ASP A 76 9.15 -1.78 16.88
N ASP A 77 9.94 -0.70 16.96
CA ASP A 77 9.64 0.54 17.69
C ASP A 77 8.24 1.15 17.44
N VAL A 78 7.67 0.92 16.25
CA VAL A 78 6.28 1.23 15.94
C VAL A 78 5.57 -0.06 15.53
N CYS A 79 4.93 -0.69 16.52
CA CYS A 79 4.08 -1.86 16.29
C CYS A 79 3.00 -1.53 15.25
N ASP A 80 3.07 -2.22 14.12
CA ASP A 80 2.10 -2.13 13.02
C ASP A 80 1.75 -3.54 12.55
N PRO A 81 0.70 -4.14 13.13
CA PRO A 81 0.26 -5.49 12.78
C PRO A 81 -0.37 -5.56 11.38
N SER A 82 -0.66 -4.41 10.76
CA SER A 82 -1.28 -4.33 9.44
C SER A 82 -0.27 -4.21 8.31
N HIS A 83 1.01 -4.04 8.61
CA HIS A 83 2.04 -3.85 7.59
C HIS A 83 2.11 -5.04 6.61
N GLY A 84 2.41 -4.72 5.36
CA GLY A 84 2.70 -5.68 4.32
C GLY A 84 3.48 -5.01 3.19
N GLY A 85 3.86 -5.82 2.21
CA GLY A 85 4.65 -5.36 1.07
C GLY A 85 4.07 -5.84 -0.26
N ILE A 86 4.19 -5.00 -1.28
CA ILE A 86 4.06 -5.41 -2.68
C ILE A 86 5.47 -5.67 -3.22
N TYR A 87 5.75 -6.92 -3.56
CA TYR A 87 7.03 -7.41 -4.07
C TYR A 87 6.94 -7.71 -5.57
N ASN A 88 8.08 -8.15 -6.12
CA ASN A 88 8.27 -8.42 -7.55
C ASN A 88 8.09 -7.15 -8.43
N LEU A 89 8.46 -6.00 -7.86
CA LEU A 89 8.57 -4.73 -8.55
C LEU A 89 10.02 -4.53 -9.01
N LYS A 90 10.22 -4.02 -10.22
CA LYS A 90 11.54 -3.61 -10.69
C LYS A 90 11.77 -2.15 -10.31
N GLN A 91 13.05 -1.76 -10.18
CA GLN A 91 13.40 -0.34 -10.19
C GLN A 91 12.92 0.28 -11.51
N ASP A 92 12.35 1.48 -11.41
CA ASP A 92 11.85 2.27 -12.54
C ASP A 92 10.71 1.66 -13.39
N ASP A 93 9.88 0.80 -12.79
CA ASP A 93 8.73 0.19 -13.47
C ASP A 93 7.50 1.13 -13.49
N GLU A 94 7.59 2.22 -14.27
CA GLU A 94 6.55 3.26 -14.40
C GLU A 94 5.20 2.66 -14.84
N LEU A 95 5.22 1.74 -15.81
CA LEU A 95 4.01 1.09 -16.31
C LEU A 95 3.28 0.30 -15.21
N ILE A 96 4.01 -0.46 -14.39
CA ILE A 96 3.39 -1.20 -13.27
C ILE A 96 2.79 -0.22 -12.25
N ALA A 97 3.44 0.91 -12.00
CA ALA A 97 2.89 1.94 -11.12
C ALA A 97 1.58 2.55 -11.68
N GLU A 98 1.50 2.78 -12.99
CA GLU A 98 0.28 3.25 -13.66
C GLU A 98 -0.84 2.21 -13.55
N LEU A 99 -0.56 0.93 -13.85
CA LEU A 99 -1.54 -0.15 -13.75
C LEU A 99 -2.06 -0.35 -12.30
N ILE A 100 -1.21 -0.12 -11.28
CA ILE A 100 -1.67 -0.11 -9.89
C ILE A 100 -2.59 1.10 -9.64
N LEU A 101 -2.22 2.29 -10.14
CA LEU A 101 -2.98 3.52 -9.95
C LEU A 101 -4.39 3.44 -10.53
N GLU A 102 -4.56 2.77 -11.68
CA GLU A 102 -5.86 2.55 -12.32
C GLU A 102 -6.85 1.77 -11.45
N THR A 103 -6.36 1.00 -10.47
CA THR A 103 -7.19 0.18 -9.58
C THR A 103 -7.53 0.84 -8.24
N VAL A 104 -7.12 2.11 -8.04
CA VAL A 104 -7.45 2.86 -6.82
C VAL A 104 -8.96 3.10 -6.74
N ARG A 105 -9.59 2.58 -5.68
CA ARG A 105 -11.02 2.69 -5.45
C ARG A 105 -11.39 3.94 -4.67
N GLU A 106 -10.59 4.28 -3.67
CA GLU A 106 -10.86 5.37 -2.75
C GLU A 106 -9.57 6.13 -2.42
N SER A 107 -9.70 7.43 -2.15
CA SER A 107 -8.59 8.24 -1.67
C SER A 107 -9.00 9.10 -0.49
N TYR A 108 -8.11 9.21 0.49
CA TYR A 108 -8.32 9.97 1.72
C TYR A 108 -7.14 10.90 1.97
N SER A 109 -7.36 11.99 2.70
CA SER A 109 -6.25 12.78 3.25
C SER A 109 -5.45 11.90 4.22
N ALA A 110 -4.13 11.87 4.11
CA ALA A 110 -3.27 11.18 5.07
C ALA A 110 -3.11 11.97 6.39
N ARG A 111 -3.42 13.27 6.35
CA ARG A 111 -3.55 14.10 7.54
C ARG A 111 -5.01 14.17 7.98
N LYS A 112 -5.25 14.12 9.30
CA LYS A 112 -6.55 14.39 9.92
C LYS A 112 -7.06 15.79 9.57
#